data_AF-A0AA40SCX3-F1
#
_entry.id   AF-A0AA40SCX3-F1
#
_cell.length_a   1.000
_cell.length_b   1.000
_cell.length_c   1.000
_cell.angle_alpha   90.00
_cell.angle_beta   90.00
_cell.angle_gamma   90.00
#
_symmetry.space_group_name_H-M   'P 1'
#
loop_
_entity.id
_entity.type
_entity.pdbx_description
1 polymer ?
#
loop_
_entity_poly.entity_id
_entity_poly.type
_entity_poly.pdbx_seq_one_letter_code
_entity_poly.pdbx_strand_id
1 'polypeptide(L)'
;MSAVDREREDETWKEFQELVNMKPAELQQWLQTPESESAGQHPDGGESTGHASGRRIVGILRTRRADLSDDDYAHMRKVVGYIRRHLAQRPSGDVRDTRWRHSLMNWGHDPVADGHRDEPNDRP
;
A
#
# COMPACT_ATOMS: atom_id res chain seq x y z
N MET A 1 7.14 2.61 27.58
CA MET A 1 6.06 1.96 26.80
C MET A 1 5.10 1.26 27.75
N SER A 2 3.84 1.68 27.76
CA SER A 2 2.79 1.09 28.60
C SER A 2 2.26 -0.22 27.98
N ALA A 3 1.47 -0.97 28.75
CA ALA A 3 0.77 -2.14 28.22
C ALA A 3 -0.20 -1.77 27.07
N VAL A 4 -0.84 -0.59 27.18
CA VAL A 4 -1.75 -0.05 26.16
C VAL A 4 -1.00 0.30 24.87
N ASP A 5 0.22 0.82 24.98
CA ASP A 5 1.02 1.15 23.78
C ASP A 5 1.39 -0.12 23.00
N ARG A 6 1.77 -1.19 23.71
CA ARG A 6 2.07 -2.50 23.11
C ARG A 6 0.87 -3.11 22.41
N GLU A 7 -0.32 -3.05 23.03
CA GLU A 7 -1.55 -3.55 22.43
C GLU A 7 -1.88 -2.82 21.12
N ARG A 8 -1.73 -1.48 21.10
CA ARG A 8 -1.92 -0.67 19.90
C ARG A 8 -0.90 -1.00 18.79
N GLU A 9 0.34 -1.28 19.14
CA GLU A 9 1.37 -1.72 18.19
C GLU A 9 1.09 -3.11 17.63
N ASP A 10 0.60 -4.03 18.46
CA ASP A 10 0.14 -5.36 18.04
C ASP A 10 -1.02 -5.27 17.05
N GLU A 11 -2.02 -4.45 17.33
CA GLU A 11 -3.14 -4.19 16.42
C GLU A 11 -2.65 -3.56 15.11
N THR A 12 -1.84 -2.51 15.20
CA THR A 12 -1.27 -1.82 14.02
C THR A 12 -0.49 -2.79 13.14
N TRP A 13 0.35 -3.64 13.73
CA TRP A 13 1.14 -4.64 13.00
C TRP A 13 0.25 -5.64 12.26
N LYS A 14 -0.78 -6.16 12.94
CA LYS A 14 -1.73 -7.11 12.33
C LYS A 14 -2.46 -6.49 11.14
N GLU A 15 -3.07 -5.32 11.32
CA GLU A 15 -3.79 -4.64 10.24
C GLU A 15 -2.88 -4.30 9.06
N PHE A 16 -1.63 -3.92 9.34
CA PHE A 16 -0.65 -3.63 8.30
C PHE A 16 -0.28 -4.89 7.50
N GLN A 17 -0.02 -6.02 8.17
CA GLN A 17 0.29 -7.29 7.51
C GLN A 17 -0.91 -7.86 6.74
N GLU A 18 -2.14 -7.58 7.17
CA GLU A 18 -3.36 -7.97 6.45
C GLU A 18 -3.56 -7.17 5.15
N LEU A 19 -3.24 -5.87 5.17
CA LEU A 19 -3.50 -4.99 4.03
C LEU A 19 -2.32 -4.87 3.07
N VAL A 20 -1.08 -4.92 3.53
CA VAL A 20 0.09 -4.87 2.65
C VAL A 20 0.35 -6.29 2.13
N ASN A 21 -0.16 -6.57 0.94
CA ASN A 21 -0.12 -7.89 0.31
C ASN A 21 1.00 -8.06 -0.73
N MET A 22 1.71 -6.98 -1.09
CA MET A 22 2.87 -7.05 -1.97
C MET A 22 4.12 -7.40 -1.18
N LYS A 23 4.90 -8.39 -1.63
CA LYS A 23 6.18 -8.72 -1.00
C LYS A 23 7.19 -7.59 -1.19
N PRO A 24 8.21 -7.47 -0.32
CA PRO A 24 9.21 -6.39 -0.42
C PRO A 24 9.90 -6.31 -1.79
N ALA A 25 10.20 -7.45 -2.40
CA ALA A 25 10.82 -7.51 -3.72
C ALA A 25 9.86 -7.08 -4.84
N GLU A 26 8.59 -7.49 -4.77
CA GLU A 26 7.55 -7.13 -5.73
C GLU A 26 7.25 -5.62 -5.66
N LEU A 27 7.07 -5.09 -4.45
CA LEU A 27 6.88 -3.65 -4.24
C LEU A 27 8.10 -2.84 -4.68
N GLN A 28 9.33 -3.31 -4.40
CA GLN A 28 10.53 -2.62 -4.87
C GLN A 28 10.63 -2.59 -6.41
N GLN A 29 10.23 -3.66 -7.10
CA GLN A 29 10.21 -3.69 -8.56
C GLN A 29 9.12 -2.76 -9.11
N TRP A 30 7.93 -2.78 -8.50
CA TRP A 30 6.84 -1.86 -8.85
C TRP A 30 7.27 -0.39 -8.73
N LEU A 31 7.95 -0.02 -7.64
CA LEU A 31 8.44 1.35 -7.43
C LEU A 31 9.51 1.80 -8.44
N GLN A 32 9.97 0.95 -9.36
CA GLN A 32 10.89 1.33 -10.42
C GLN A 32 10.18 1.62 -11.74
N THR A 33 8.86 1.51 -11.79
CA THR A 33 8.09 1.68 -13.02
C THR A 33 7.63 3.13 -13.23
N PRO A 34 7.51 3.60 -14.48
CA PRO A 34 6.92 4.91 -14.79
C PRO A 34 5.49 5.06 -14.25
N GLU A 35 4.72 3.98 -14.20
CA GLU A 35 3.37 3.96 -13.66
C GLU A 35 3.36 4.27 -12.16
N SER A 36 4.33 3.74 -11.41
CA SER A 36 4.50 4.05 -9.99
C SER A 36 4.91 5.50 -9.76
N GLU A 37 5.86 6.01 -10.55
CA GLU A 37 6.34 7.41 -10.46
C GLU A 37 5.23 8.41 -10.77
N SER A 38 4.39 8.11 -11.77
CA SER A 38 3.30 8.97 -12.23
C SER A 38 1.99 8.82 -11.44
N ALA A 39 1.89 7.82 -10.57
CA ALA A 39 0.73 7.63 -9.69
C ALA A 39 0.72 8.68 -8.56
N GLY A 40 0.13 9.83 -8.85
CA GLY A 40 -0.06 10.96 -7.93
C GLY A 40 -0.22 12.28 -8.69
N GLN A 41 -0.72 13.32 -8.01
CA GLN A 41 -0.76 14.69 -8.53
C GLN A 41 0.33 15.49 -7.81
N HIS A 42 1.36 15.92 -8.53
CA HIS A 42 2.37 16.85 -8.03
C HIS A 42 2.35 18.11 -8.89
N PRO A 43 1.94 19.27 -8.34
CA PRO A 43 1.99 20.54 -9.06
C PRO A 43 3.41 20.89 -9.53
N ASP A 44 4.44 20.40 -8.81
CA ASP A 44 5.82 20.85 -8.93
C ASP A 44 6.79 19.77 -9.47
N GLY A 45 6.26 18.66 -10.02
CA GLY A 45 7.09 17.60 -10.61
C GLY A 45 7.96 16.78 -9.64
N GLY A 46 7.75 16.93 -8.33
CA GLY A 46 8.39 16.13 -7.29
C GLY A 46 7.79 14.72 -7.16
N GLU A 47 8.49 13.87 -6.42
CA GLU A 47 8.08 12.49 -6.16
C GLU A 47 6.72 12.39 -5.45
N SER A 48 5.93 11.36 -5.80
CA SER A 48 4.64 11.15 -5.16
C SER A 48 4.69 10.73 -3.70
N THR A 49 3.74 11.25 -2.89
CA THR A 49 3.63 10.85 -1.47
C THR A 49 3.44 9.33 -1.34
N GLY A 50 2.71 8.73 -2.30
CA GLY A 50 2.53 7.29 -2.34
C GLY A 50 3.83 6.56 -2.68
N HIS A 51 4.57 7.02 -3.67
CA HIS A 51 5.85 6.42 -4.04
C HIS A 51 6.87 6.48 -2.88
N ALA A 52 6.95 7.61 -2.18
CA ALA A 52 7.82 7.77 -1.02
C ALA A 52 7.39 6.84 0.12
N SER A 53 6.07 6.68 0.31
CA SER A 53 5.49 5.73 1.26
C SER A 53 5.87 4.30 0.90
N GLY A 54 5.80 3.91 -0.38
CA GLY A 54 6.19 2.59 -0.84
C GLY A 54 7.62 2.22 -0.50
N ARG A 55 8.57 3.15 -0.69
CA ARG A 55 9.97 2.91 -0.29
C ARG A 55 10.10 2.68 1.21
N ARG A 56 9.35 3.42 2.02
CA ARG A 56 9.34 3.23 3.47
C ARG A 56 8.71 1.90 3.88
N ILE A 57 7.64 1.48 3.22
CA ILE A 57 7.02 0.15 3.41
C ILE A 57 8.02 -0.97 3.12
N VAL A 58 8.79 -0.88 2.03
CA VAL A 58 9.86 -1.85 1.73
C VAL A 58 10.88 -1.93 2.87
N GLY A 59 11.27 -0.80 3.43
CA GLY A 59 12.15 -0.74 4.60
C GLY A 59 11.55 -1.45 5.81
N ILE A 60 10.31 -1.10 6.17
CA ILE A 60 9.56 -1.69 7.28
C ILE A 60 9.43 -3.21 7.14
N LEU A 61 9.06 -3.71 5.96
CA LEU A 61 8.90 -5.16 5.72
C LEU A 61 10.23 -5.94 5.78
N ARG A 62 11.37 -5.26 5.67
CA ARG A 62 12.72 -5.84 5.82
C ARG A 62 13.27 -5.72 7.23
N THR A 63 12.67 -4.89 8.07
CA THR A 63 13.06 -4.68 9.46
C THR A 63 12.41 -5.75 10.34
N ARG A 64 13.17 -6.31 11.28
CA ARG A 64 12.58 -7.24 12.27
C ARG A 64 11.63 -6.44 13.15
N ARG A 65 10.49 -7.03 13.50
CA ARG A 65 9.46 -6.35 14.30
C ARG A 65 10.00 -5.73 15.61
N ALA A 66 10.97 -6.39 16.25
CA ALA A 66 11.60 -5.91 17.49
C ALA A 66 12.50 -4.66 17.30
N ASP A 67 12.90 -4.36 16.06
CA ASP A 67 13.74 -3.21 15.70
C ASP A 67 12.90 -2.04 15.12
N LEU A 68 11.58 -2.16 15.07
CA LEU A 68 10.69 -1.10 14.57
C LEU A 68 10.57 0.03 15.58
N SER A 69 10.58 1.26 15.07
CA SER A 69 10.40 2.48 15.86
C SER A 69 8.93 2.90 15.99
N ASP A 70 8.64 3.77 16.96
CA ASP A 70 7.32 4.43 17.10
C ASP A 70 6.90 5.13 15.80
N ASP A 71 7.86 5.72 15.08
CA ASP A 71 7.64 6.36 13.79
C ASP A 71 7.22 5.36 12.72
N ASP A 72 7.75 4.14 12.75
CA ASP A 72 7.35 3.07 11.82
C ASP A 72 5.93 2.63 12.07
N TYR A 73 5.53 2.46 13.34
CA TYR A 73 4.15 2.20 13.70
C TYR A 73 3.22 3.35 13.32
N ALA A 74 3.64 4.61 13.50
CA ALA A 74 2.89 5.77 13.02
C ALA A 74 2.69 5.74 11.50
N HIS A 75 3.71 5.33 10.75
CA HIS A 75 3.61 5.17 9.30
C HIS A 75 2.70 4.01 8.91
N MET A 76 2.77 2.86 9.59
CA MET A 76 1.87 1.73 9.36
C MET A 76 0.40 2.13 9.50
N ARG A 77 0.05 2.90 10.55
CA ARG A 77 -1.32 3.41 10.72
C ARG A 77 -1.76 4.30 9.56
N LYS A 78 -0.86 5.15 9.06
CA LYS A 78 -1.11 5.96 7.85
C LYS A 78 -1.37 5.08 6.64
N VAL A 79 -0.59 4.02 6.46
CA VAL A 79 -0.71 3.06 5.35
C VAL A 79 -2.06 2.33 5.42
N VAL A 80 -2.40 1.75 6.56
CA VAL A 80 -3.68 1.08 6.81
C VAL A 80 -4.86 2.02 6.50
N GLY A 81 -4.83 3.24 7.05
CA GLY A 81 -5.88 4.23 6.83
C GLY A 81 -5.99 4.66 5.37
N TYR A 82 -4.87 4.78 4.65
CA TYR A 82 -4.87 5.09 3.23
C TYR A 82 -5.51 3.96 2.41
N ILE A 83 -5.04 2.73 2.58
CA ILE A 83 -5.52 1.55 1.83
C ILE A 83 -7.03 1.38 2.03
N ARG A 84 -7.51 1.38 3.28
CA ARG A 84 -8.94 1.22 3.59
C ARG A 84 -9.81 2.29 2.91
N ARG A 85 -9.41 3.56 3.02
CA ARG A 85 -10.14 4.67 2.41
C ARG A 85 -10.14 4.59 0.88
N HIS A 86 -9.00 4.22 0.28
CA HIS A 86 -8.87 4.20 -1.16
C HIS A 86 -9.57 2.97 -1.78
N LEU A 87 -9.57 1.82 -1.09
CA LEU A 87 -10.37 0.66 -1.47
C LEU A 87 -11.88 0.96 -1.48
N ALA A 88 -12.38 1.73 -0.51
CA ALA A 88 -13.79 2.16 -0.48
C ALA A 88 -14.18 3.06 -1.67
N GLN A 89 -13.20 3.58 -2.42
CA GLN A 89 -13.40 4.43 -3.60
C GLN A 89 -13.14 3.66 -4.91
N ARG A 90 -13.22 2.32 -4.89
CA ARG A 90 -13.00 1.47 -6.07
C ARG A 90 -13.85 1.94 -7.26
N PRO A 91 -13.23 2.29 -8.41
CA PRO A 91 -13.95 2.60 -9.63
C PRO A 91 -14.76 1.39 -10.13
N SER A 92 -15.83 1.65 -10.89
CA SER A 92 -16.50 0.61 -11.65
C SER A 92 -15.67 0.18 -12.86
N GLY A 93 -15.87 -1.07 -13.31
CA GLY A 93 -15.19 -1.63 -14.48
C GLY A 93 -13.85 -2.29 -14.17
N ASP A 94 -13.05 -2.52 -15.23
CA ASP A 94 -11.70 -3.08 -15.12
C ASP A 94 -10.76 -2.04 -14.48
N VAL A 95 -10.12 -2.45 -13.39
CA VAL A 95 -9.22 -1.59 -12.60
C VAL A 95 -7.74 -1.92 -12.79
N ARG A 96 -7.40 -2.92 -13.62
CA ARG A 96 -6.04 -3.47 -13.76
C ARG A 96 -5.00 -2.44 -14.18
N ASP A 97 -5.34 -1.50 -15.05
CA ASP A 97 -4.44 -0.45 -15.52
C ASP A 97 -5.05 0.92 -15.23
N THR A 98 -5.14 1.26 -13.94
CA THR A 98 -5.75 2.50 -13.48
C THR A 98 -4.87 3.20 -12.46
N ARG A 99 -4.91 4.54 -12.46
CA ARG A 99 -4.26 5.36 -11.43
C ARG A 99 -4.69 4.96 -10.01
N TRP A 100 -5.93 4.49 -9.84
CA TRP A 100 -6.44 4.00 -8.56
C TRP A 100 -5.65 2.77 -8.08
N ARG A 101 -5.49 1.75 -8.92
CA ARG A 101 -4.71 0.55 -8.60
C ARG A 101 -3.24 0.91 -8.40
N HIS A 102 -2.66 1.69 -9.31
CA HIS A 102 -1.25 2.10 -9.22
C HIS A 102 -0.95 2.84 -7.92
N SER A 103 -1.88 3.69 -7.49
CA SER A 103 -1.78 4.36 -6.20
C SER A 103 -1.86 3.36 -5.03
N LEU A 104 -2.77 2.39 -5.03
CA LEU A 104 -2.79 1.34 -4.01
C LEU A 104 -1.49 0.53 -3.97
N MET A 105 -0.93 0.18 -5.14
CA MET A 105 0.33 -0.57 -5.24
C MET A 105 1.52 0.24 -4.71
N ASN A 106 1.54 1.57 -4.89
CA ASN A 106 2.52 2.44 -4.23
C ASN A 106 2.43 2.39 -2.70
N TRP A 107 1.29 1.99 -2.16
CA TRP A 107 1.08 1.78 -0.72
C TRP A 107 1.17 0.30 -0.32
N GLY A 108 1.73 -0.56 -1.20
CA GLY A 108 1.99 -1.97 -0.91
C GLY A 108 0.77 -2.89 -0.99
N HIS A 109 -0.36 -2.38 -1.50
CA HIS A 109 -1.58 -3.17 -1.70
C HIS A 109 -1.88 -3.31 -3.19
N ASP A 110 -1.88 -4.53 -3.71
CA ASP A 110 -2.41 -4.84 -5.03
C ASP A 110 -3.83 -5.41 -4.90
N PRO A 111 -4.89 -4.66 -5.25
CA PRO A 111 -6.27 -5.10 -5.12
C PRO A 111 -6.68 -6.21 -6.10
N VAL A 112 -5.78 -6.61 -7.02
CA VAL A 112 -6.00 -7.75 -7.93
C VAL A 112 -5.00 -8.90 -7.70
N ALA A 113 -4.11 -8.79 -6.71
CA ALA A 113 -3.32 -9.92 -6.26
C ALA A 113 -4.25 -10.91 -5.54
N ASP A 114 -4.23 -12.16 -5.99
CA ASP A 114 -5.11 -13.27 -5.58
C ASP A 114 -6.60 -13.15 -6.00
N GLY A 115 -6.86 -13.51 -7.26
CA GLY A 115 -8.04 -14.32 -7.59
C GLY A 115 -9.31 -13.60 -8.06
N HIS A 116 -9.39 -12.26 -8.10
CA HIS A 116 -10.40 -11.60 -8.92
C HIS A 116 -9.91 -11.54 -10.38
N ARG A 117 -10.06 -12.68 -11.07
CA ARG A 117 -10.24 -12.62 -12.52
C ARG A 117 -11.50 -11.77 -12.73
N ASP A 118 -11.36 -10.51 -13.11
CA ASP A 118 -12.45 -9.82 -13.79
C ASP A 118 -12.74 -10.67 -15.04
N GLU A 119 -13.77 -11.51 -14.97
CA GLU A 119 -14.40 -12.07 -16.16
C GLU A 119 -14.85 -10.88 -16.99
N PRO A 120 -14.50 -10.81 -18.29
CA PRO A 120 -15.11 -9.83 -19.17
C PRO A 120 -16.60 -10.13 -19.17
N ASN A 121 -17.41 -9.19 -18.68
CA ASN A 121 -18.85 -9.26 -18.82
C ASN A 121 -19.22 -8.92 -20.27
N ASP A 122 -18.89 -9.83 -21.18
CA ASP A 122 -19.51 -9.94 -22.48
C ASP A 122 -20.60 -11.00 -22.34
N ARG A 123 -21.84 -10.54 -22.22
CA ARG A 123 -23.03 -11.34 -22.53
C ARG A 123 -23.91 -10.54 -23.49
N PRO A 124 -24.51 -11.24 -24.47
CA PRO A 124 -25.16 -10.66 -25.65
C PRO A 124 -26.42 -9.84 -25.33
#